data_AF-A0A2W4ZZ79-F1
#
_entry.id   AF-A0A2W4ZZ79-F1
#
_cell.length_a   1.000
_cell.length_b   1.000
_cell.length_c   1.000
_cell.angle_alpha   90.00
_cell.angle_beta   90.00
_cell.angle_gamma   90.00
#
_symmetry.space_group_name_H-M   'P 1'
#
loop_
_entity.id
_entity.type
_entity.pdbx_description
1 polymer ?
#
loop_
_entity_poly.entity_id
_entity_poly.type
_entity_poly.pdbx_seq_one_letter_code
_entity_poly.pdbx_strand_id
1 'polypeptide(L)'
;MDTWIKDCELLDFINVDICFCINEDFYYGPHDVESIAARAQTTPLPSVTNKAPATFNYRSLKAQDNSEKLLAYYREVLRLANNYGRKKAEIGHYFWLKLYFWRPEKEVTMNFPWYDTLEDMTPVLEKIASDEEGLLFHDVDEGWEIEIVAKDGFVYAREGDFEKGEYSILHKIPRDRLAIDCHEALVRTQALIEWLSECVGEDYWTATKYPV
;
A
#
# COMPACT_ATOMS: atom_id res chain seq x y z
N MET A 1 15.30 8.85 -24.29
CA MET A 1 14.67 8.43 -23.03
C MET A 1 15.14 7.01 -22.77
N ASP A 2 15.30 6.60 -21.51
CA ASP A 2 15.79 5.27 -21.07
C ASP A 2 17.30 5.11 -20.85
N THR A 3 18.08 6.19 -20.79
CA THR A 3 19.54 6.07 -20.60
C THR A 3 19.94 5.43 -19.26
N TRP A 4 19.04 5.43 -18.27
CA TRP A 4 19.22 4.87 -16.93
C TRP A 4 18.98 3.35 -16.86
N ILE A 5 18.29 2.76 -17.85
CA ILE A 5 17.99 1.33 -17.89
C ILE A 5 19.27 0.48 -17.84
N LYS A 6 20.35 0.95 -18.46
CA LYS A 6 21.65 0.26 -18.50
C LYS A 6 22.32 0.16 -17.12
N ASP A 7 21.92 1.03 -16.18
CA ASP A 7 22.52 1.15 -14.85
C ASP A 7 21.70 0.38 -13.79
N CYS A 8 20.63 -0.33 -14.20
CA CYS A 8 19.79 -1.13 -13.32
C CYS A 8 20.45 -2.44 -12.87
N GLU A 9 20.42 -2.72 -11.57
CA GLU A 9 20.80 -4.02 -11.01
C GLU A 9 19.77 -5.09 -11.41
N LEU A 10 20.20 -6.22 -11.94
CA LEU A 10 19.31 -7.36 -12.16
C LEU A 10 18.85 -7.93 -10.82
N LEU A 11 17.54 -8.00 -10.62
CA LEU A 11 16.93 -8.82 -9.58
C LEU A 11 16.32 -10.06 -10.19
N ASP A 12 16.68 -11.23 -9.66
CA ASP A 12 16.09 -12.49 -10.08
C ASP A 12 14.58 -12.55 -9.78
N PHE A 13 14.15 -11.90 -8.69
CA PHE A 13 12.74 -11.76 -8.32
C PHE A 13 12.51 -10.58 -7.36
N ILE A 14 11.26 -10.14 -7.30
CA ILE A 14 10.70 -9.29 -6.25
C ILE A 14 9.28 -9.79 -5.98
N ASN A 15 8.86 -9.82 -4.73
CA ASN A 15 7.49 -10.18 -4.38
C ASN A 15 6.61 -8.94 -4.39
N VAL A 16 5.35 -9.11 -4.76
CA VAL A 16 4.33 -8.04 -4.75
C VAL A 16 3.24 -8.40 -3.77
N ASP A 17 2.83 -7.44 -2.95
CA ASP A 17 1.69 -7.58 -2.07
C ASP A 17 1.01 -6.22 -1.88
N ILE A 18 -0.27 -6.24 -1.49
CA ILE A 18 -0.96 -5.05 -1.00
C ILE A 18 -1.16 -5.24 0.50
N CYS A 19 -0.76 -4.25 1.28
CA CYS A 19 -0.80 -4.30 2.73
C CYS A 19 -1.95 -3.45 3.25
N PHE A 20 -2.67 -3.95 4.25
CA PHE A 20 -3.56 -3.13 5.06
C PHE A 20 -2.74 -2.38 6.10
N CYS A 21 -2.88 -1.07 6.20
CA CYS A 21 -2.21 -0.26 7.22
C CYS A 21 -2.94 -0.41 8.56
N ILE A 22 -2.36 -1.17 9.48
CA ILE A 22 -2.98 -1.48 10.76
C ILE A 22 -2.32 -0.66 11.86
N ASN A 23 -3.15 0.08 12.60
CA ASN A 23 -2.74 0.85 13.76
C ASN A 23 -2.93 0.07 15.06
N GLU A 24 -2.06 0.36 15.98
CA GLU A 24 -2.02 -0.06 17.39
C GLU A 24 -3.26 0.31 18.20
N ASP A 25 -3.69 1.53 17.98
CA ASP A 25 -4.59 2.25 18.85
C ASP A 25 -5.45 3.20 18.02
N PHE A 26 -6.64 3.44 18.54
CA PHE A 26 -7.60 4.38 18.02
C PHE A 26 -7.41 5.71 18.73
N TYR A 27 -6.89 6.69 18.00
CA TYR A 27 -6.80 8.07 18.45
C TYR A 27 -8.16 8.77 18.35
N TYR A 28 -8.59 9.39 19.44
CA TYR A 28 -9.84 10.14 19.54
C TYR A 28 -9.64 11.56 20.10
N GLY A 29 -8.44 12.13 19.94
CA GLY A 29 -8.15 13.52 20.32
C GLY A 29 -8.35 14.53 19.17
N PRO A 30 -8.10 15.82 19.41
CA PRO A 30 -8.16 16.86 18.37
C PRO A 30 -7.19 16.60 17.21
N HIS A 31 -7.57 17.00 15.99
CA HIS A 31 -6.75 16.84 14.79
C HIS A 31 -5.82 18.04 14.58
N ASP A 32 -5.01 18.35 15.58
CA ASP A 32 -3.93 19.33 15.49
C ASP A 32 -2.58 18.64 15.75
N VAL A 33 -1.51 19.25 15.22
CA VAL A 33 -0.17 18.65 15.23
C VAL A 33 0.31 18.33 16.65
N GLU A 34 0.04 19.21 17.62
CA GLU A 34 0.48 19.03 19.00
C GLU A 34 -0.27 17.87 19.68
N SER A 35 -1.59 17.83 19.52
CA SER A 35 -2.46 16.80 20.08
C SER A 35 -2.18 15.42 19.47
N ILE A 36 -1.92 15.36 18.16
CA ILE A 36 -1.55 14.12 17.47
C ILE A 36 -0.17 13.66 17.92
N ALA A 37 0.81 14.55 18.03
CA ALA A 37 2.15 14.21 18.49
C ALA A 37 2.15 13.70 19.95
N ALA A 38 1.32 14.28 20.81
CA ALA A 38 1.20 13.87 22.20
C ALA A 38 0.51 12.51 22.38
N ARG A 39 -0.33 12.08 21.43
CA ARG A 39 -1.13 10.82 21.44
C ARG A 39 -1.77 10.50 22.81
N ALA A 40 -2.21 11.51 23.56
CA ALA A 40 -2.71 11.33 24.93
C ALA A 40 -4.11 10.70 25.00
N GLN A 41 -4.84 10.68 23.89
CA GLN A 41 -6.23 10.22 23.80
C GLN A 41 -6.34 9.05 22.84
N THR A 42 -5.97 7.86 23.32
CA THR A 42 -5.94 6.62 22.54
C THR A 42 -6.65 5.47 23.25
N THR A 43 -7.22 4.56 22.46
CA THR A 43 -7.79 3.29 22.95
C THR A 43 -7.14 2.15 22.17
N PRO A 44 -6.66 1.07 22.81
CA PRO A 44 -6.01 -0.02 22.09
C PRO A 44 -6.95 -0.69 21.08
N LEU A 45 -6.42 -1.06 19.92
CA LEU A 45 -7.11 -1.84 18.91
C LEU A 45 -6.73 -3.33 19.02
N PRO A 46 -7.57 -4.25 18.51
CA PRO A 46 -7.28 -5.68 18.52
C PRO A 46 -6.08 -5.97 17.64
N SER A 47 -5.09 -6.71 18.15
CA SER A 47 -3.94 -7.07 17.33
C SER A 47 -4.31 -8.08 16.24
N VAL A 48 -3.86 -7.80 15.00
CA VAL A 48 -3.95 -8.76 13.89
C VAL A 48 -2.73 -9.71 13.83
N THR A 49 -1.70 -9.47 14.66
CA THR A 49 -0.49 -10.29 14.71
C THR A 49 -0.11 -10.72 16.14
N ASN A 50 0.73 -11.74 16.26
CA ASN A 50 1.32 -12.14 17.55
C ASN A 50 2.62 -11.37 17.88
N LYS A 51 3.01 -10.38 17.07
CA LYS A 51 4.24 -9.60 17.26
C LYS A 51 3.97 -8.28 17.97
N ALA A 52 5.04 -7.74 18.55
CA ALA A 52 5.04 -6.53 19.35
C ALA A 52 4.56 -5.29 18.56
N PRO A 53 4.04 -4.29 19.29
CA PRO A 53 3.30 -3.17 18.74
C PRO A 53 4.08 -2.16 17.87
N ALA A 54 3.67 -1.97 16.62
CA ALA A 54 3.98 -0.85 15.73
C ALA A 54 2.95 -0.79 14.57
N THR A 55 2.73 0.39 13.95
CA THR A 55 1.96 0.49 12.69
C THR A 55 2.46 -0.54 11.70
N PHE A 56 1.60 -1.47 11.32
CA PHE A 56 2.01 -2.68 10.61
C PHE A 56 1.39 -2.73 9.22
N ASN A 57 2.25 -2.91 8.22
CA ASN A 57 1.84 -3.29 6.87
C ASN A 57 1.38 -4.76 6.89
N TYR A 58 0.09 -4.98 7.08
CA TYR A 58 -0.51 -6.30 7.14
C TYR A 58 -0.79 -6.83 5.74
N ARG A 59 0.21 -7.50 5.17
CA ARG A 59 0.19 -8.15 3.85
C ARG A 59 -1.10 -8.94 3.58
N SER A 60 -1.75 -8.71 2.43
CA SER A 60 -3.01 -9.37 2.07
C SER A 60 -2.87 -10.88 1.99
N LEU A 61 -1.69 -11.40 1.63
CA LEU A 61 -1.40 -12.84 1.69
C LEU A 61 -1.60 -13.42 3.10
N LYS A 62 -1.13 -12.72 4.14
CA LYS A 62 -1.33 -13.15 5.54
C LYS A 62 -2.75 -12.90 6.03
N ALA A 63 -3.36 -11.81 5.56
CA ALA A 63 -4.73 -11.46 5.88
C ALA A 63 -5.71 -12.50 5.37
N GLN A 64 -5.46 -13.12 4.22
CA GLN A 64 -6.29 -14.20 3.69
C GLN A 64 -6.38 -15.39 4.67
N ASP A 65 -5.27 -15.78 5.28
CA ASP A 65 -5.23 -16.86 6.27
C ASP A 65 -5.84 -16.49 7.62
N ASN A 66 -6.08 -15.19 7.88
CA ASN A 66 -6.48 -14.66 9.19
C ASN A 66 -7.56 -13.56 9.06
N SER A 67 -8.44 -13.70 8.08
CA SER A 67 -9.38 -12.65 7.68
C SER A 67 -10.28 -12.18 8.85
N GLU A 68 -10.66 -13.10 9.74
CA GLU A 68 -11.43 -12.81 10.95
C GLU A 68 -10.72 -11.88 11.93
N LYS A 69 -9.39 -11.95 12.06
CA LYS A 69 -8.63 -11.01 12.91
C LYS A 69 -8.64 -9.61 12.32
N LEU A 70 -8.48 -9.52 11.00
CA LEU A 70 -8.56 -8.26 10.28
C LEU A 70 -9.97 -7.67 10.37
N LEU A 71 -11.01 -8.49 10.27
CA LEU A 71 -12.39 -8.04 10.47
C LEU A 71 -12.64 -7.55 11.92
N ALA A 72 -12.14 -8.28 12.93
CA ALA A 72 -12.27 -7.87 14.32
C ALA A 72 -11.62 -6.51 14.58
N TYR A 73 -10.45 -6.27 13.96
CA TYR A 73 -9.79 -4.97 13.98
C TYR A 73 -10.69 -3.85 13.43
N TYR A 74 -11.21 -4.01 12.21
CA TYR A 74 -12.03 -2.97 11.58
C TYR A 74 -13.36 -2.73 12.28
N ARG A 75 -14.00 -3.79 12.81
CA ARG A 75 -15.19 -3.64 13.64
C ARG A 75 -14.92 -2.80 14.88
N GLU A 76 -13.76 -2.97 15.49
CA GLU A 76 -13.40 -2.19 16.66
C GLU A 76 -13.11 -0.73 16.32
N VAL A 77 -12.41 -0.45 15.21
CA VAL A 77 -12.24 0.91 14.68
C VAL A 77 -13.60 1.61 14.52
N LEU A 78 -14.56 0.96 13.84
CA LEU A 78 -15.89 1.52 13.61
C LEU A 78 -16.69 1.71 14.91
N ARG A 79 -16.60 0.74 15.84
CA ARG A 79 -17.24 0.84 17.15
C ARG A 79 -16.71 2.03 17.94
N LEU A 80 -15.39 2.21 17.99
CA LEU A 80 -14.74 3.32 18.69
C LEU A 80 -15.04 4.66 18.01
N ALA A 81 -15.01 4.72 16.69
CA ALA A 81 -15.41 5.90 15.93
C ALA A 81 -16.82 6.36 16.30
N ASN A 82 -17.79 5.44 16.33
CA ASN A 82 -19.15 5.73 16.74
C ASN A 82 -19.23 6.21 18.20
N ASN A 83 -18.53 5.53 19.12
CA ASN A 83 -18.55 5.91 20.55
C ASN A 83 -18.00 7.30 20.82
N TYR A 84 -16.96 7.71 20.09
CA TYR A 84 -16.31 9.01 20.23
C TYR A 84 -16.85 10.06 19.26
N GLY A 85 -17.92 9.76 18.51
CA GLY A 85 -18.55 10.70 17.59
C GLY A 85 -17.68 11.12 16.40
N ARG A 86 -16.74 10.25 15.99
CA ARG A 86 -15.83 10.51 14.86
C ARG A 86 -16.53 10.26 13.53
N LYS A 87 -16.33 11.20 12.60
CA LYS A 87 -16.86 11.09 11.24
C LYS A 87 -15.98 10.18 10.39
N LYS A 88 -16.54 9.66 9.31
CA LYS A 88 -15.83 8.81 8.35
C LYS A 88 -14.52 9.42 7.83
N ALA A 89 -14.55 10.70 7.46
CA ALA A 89 -13.35 11.42 6.99
C ALA A 89 -12.23 11.48 8.04
N GLU A 90 -12.56 11.44 9.33
CA GLU A 90 -11.59 11.49 10.43
C GLU A 90 -10.91 10.13 10.69
N ILE A 91 -11.48 9.03 10.19
CA ILE A 91 -10.98 7.67 10.41
C ILE A 91 -10.44 7.01 9.14
N GLY A 92 -10.38 7.73 8.01
CA GLY A 92 -9.96 7.18 6.71
C GLY A 92 -8.59 6.51 6.77
N HIS A 93 -7.66 7.09 7.54
CA HIS A 93 -6.30 6.57 7.69
C HIS A 93 -6.19 5.18 8.32
N TYR A 94 -7.22 4.69 9.04
CA TYR A 94 -7.26 3.30 9.52
C TYR A 94 -7.53 2.29 8.40
N PHE A 95 -8.01 2.76 7.25
CA PHE A 95 -8.39 1.94 6.10
C PHE A 95 -7.43 2.09 4.93
N TRP A 96 -6.33 2.83 5.11
CA TRP A 96 -5.31 2.94 4.08
C TRP A 96 -4.70 1.58 3.74
N LEU A 97 -4.32 1.46 2.48
CA LEU A 97 -3.53 0.38 1.93
C LEU A 97 -2.11 0.87 1.63
N LYS A 98 -1.17 -0.04 1.45
CA LYS A 98 0.14 0.24 0.82
C LYS A 98 0.50 -0.81 -0.20
N LEU A 99 0.87 -0.37 -1.40
CA LEU A 99 1.49 -1.22 -2.40
C LEU A 99 2.93 -1.54 -1.96
N TYR A 100 3.27 -2.82 -1.92
CA TYR A 100 4.49 -3.29 -1.30
C TYR A 100 5.24 -4.27 -2.19
N PHE A 101 6.37 -3.80 -2.72
CA PHE A 101 7.33 -4.62 -3.45
C PHE A 101 8.49 -4.97 -2.51
N TRP A 102 8.80 -6.25 -2.33
CA TRP A 102 9.77 -6.66 -1.30
C TRP A 102 10.55 -7.93 -1.63
N ARG A 103 11.73 -8.07 -1.01
CA ARG A 103 12.55 -9.29 -1.03
C ARG A 103 13.01 -9.66 0.39
N PRO A 104 13.22 -10.94 0.71
CA PRO A 104 13.64 -11.35 2.05
C PRO A 104 15.03 -10.83 2.49
N GLU A 105 16.00 -10.71 1.56
CA GLU A 105 17.40 -10.40 1.95
C GLU A 105 17.74 -8.90 2.01
N LYS A 106 16.88 -8.04 1.46
CA LYS A 106 16.99 -6.59 1.56
C LYS A 106 15.57 -6.03 1.64
N GLU A 107 15.26 -5.16 2.59
CA GLU A 107 14.02 -4.35 2.55
C GLU A 107 14.08 -3.31 1.42
N VAL A 108 14.54 -3.70 0.22
CA VAL A 108 14.47 -2.83 -0.95
C VAL A 108 13.04 -2.86 -1.42
N THR A 109 12.43 -1.68 -1.36
CA THR A 109 11.03 -1.42 -1.63
C THR A 109 11.00 -0.36 -2.71
N MET A 110 10.28 -0.64 -3.81
CA MET A 110 9.69 0.47 -4.55
C MET A 110 8.60 1.02 -3.65
N ASN A 111 8.72 2.28 -3.29
CA ASN A 111 7.83 2.96 -2.37
C ASN A 111 6.79 3.74 -3.17
N PHE A 112 5.53 3.55 -2.79
CA PHE A 112 4.39 4.28 -3.34
C PHE A 112 3.77 5.09 -2.20
N PRO A 113 4.44 6.15 -1.72
CA PRO A 113 4.10 6.76 -0.43
C PRO A 113 2.73 7.43 -0.41
N TRP A 114 2.22 7.93 -1.55
CA TRP A 114 0.91 8.56 -1.66
C TRP A 114 -0.23 7.62 -2.10
N TYR A 115 0.04 6.31 -2.24
CA TYR A 115 -0.97 5.33 -2.65
C TYR A 115 -1.62 4.76 -1.40
N ASP A 116 -2.88 5.14 -1.17
CA ASP A 116 -3.61 4.79 0.06
C ASP A 116 -4.84 3.94 -0.22
N THR A 117 -5.26 3.80 -1.49
CA THR A 117 -6.46 3.05 -1.89
C THR A 117 -6.18 2.00 -2.95
N LEU A 118 -7.12 1.08 -3.14
CA LEU A 118 -6.99 0.07 -4.19
C LEU A 118 -7.07 0.69 -5.59
N GLU A 119 -7.88 1.74 -5.75
CA GLU A 119 -8.00 2.48 -7.01
C GLU A 119 -6.67 3.12 -7.41
N ASP A 120 -5.92 3.69 -6.47
CA ASP A 120 -4.58 4.24 -6.74
C ASP A 120 -3.64 3.14 -7.26
N MET A 121 -3.68 1.95 -6.65
CA MET A 121 -2.74 0.87 -6.92
C MET A 121 -3.08 0.04 -8.17
N THR A 122 -4.34 0.02 -8.58
CA THR A 122 -4.81 -0.85 -9.66
C THR A 122 -4.12 -0.53 -11.01
N PRO A 123 -4.04 0.74 -11.46
CA PRO A 123 -3.41 1.07 -12.74
C PRO A 123 -1.95 0.60 -12.85
N VAL A 124 -1.15 0.78 -11.80
CA VAL A 124 0.26 0.36 -11.83
C VAL A 124 0.40 -1.17 -11.89
N LEU A 125 -0.40 -1.90 -11.11
CA LEU A 125 -0.40 -3.37 -11.10
C LEU A 125 -0.86 -3.95 -12.45
N GLU A 126 -1.93 -3.40 -13.02
CA GLU A 126 -2.45 -3.83 -14.33
C GLU A 126 -1.47 -3.52 -15.46
N LYS A 127 -0.81 -2.36 -15.44
CA LYS A 127 0.19 -1.99 -16.46
C LYS A 127 1.41 -2.91 -16.42
N ILE A 128 1.92 -3.23 -15.23
CA ILE A 128 3.01 -4.19 -15.06
C ILE A 128 2.59 -5.58 -15.56
N ALA A 129 1.36 -6.00 -15.25
CA ALA A 129 0.82 -7.30 -15.65
C ALA A 129 0.39 -7.40 -17.13
N SER A 130 0.30 -6.28 -17.85
CA SER A 130 -0.03 -6.24 -19.27
C SER A 130 1.12 -6.76 -20.15
N ASP A 131 0.91 -6.82 -21.47
CA ASP A 131 1.95 -7.07 -22.47
C ASP A 131 2.51 -5.77 -23.10
N GLU A 132 2.14 -4.59 -22.57
CA GLU A 132 2.56 -3.30 -23.15
C GLU A 132 4.07 -3.08 -23.02
N GLU A 133 4.73 -2.53 -24.04
CA GLU A 133 6.16 -2.18 -24.02
C GLU A 133 6.34 -0.65 -23.98
N GLY A 134 7.47 -0.19 -23.45
CA GLY A 134 7.78 1.22 -23.25
C GLY A 134 7.38 1.72 -21.86
N LEU A 135 7.03 3.01 -21.76
CA LEU A 135 6.64 3.64 -20.50
C LEU A 135 5.31 3.05 -20.02
N LEU A 136 5.36 2.27 -18.94
CA LEU A 136 4.18 1.67 -18.32
C LEU A 136 3.53 2.60 -17.32
N PHE A 137 4.35 3.29 -16.54
CA PHE A 137 3.90 4.09 -15.43
C PHE A 137 4.85 5.27 -15.18
N HIS A 138 4.28 6.44 -14.94
CA HIS A 138 5.00 7.64 -14.54
C HIS A 138 4.12 8.46 -13.63
N ASP A 139 4.65 8.80 -12.46
CA ASP A 139 3.95 9.61 -11.48
C ASP A 139 4.93 10.48 -10.71
N VAL A 140 4.48 11.67 -10.34
CA VAL A 140 5.25 12.66 -9.61
C VAL A 140 4.34 13.30 -8.58
N ASP A 141 4.65 13.11 -7.31
CA ASP A 141 3.93 13.74 -6.21
C ASP A 141 4.86 14.02 -5.02
N GLU A 142 4.56 15.09 -4.28
CA GLU A 142 5.30 15.54 -3.09
C GLU A 142 6.84 15.59 -3.24
N GLY A 143 7.33 15.90 -4.45
CA GLY A 143 8.77 15.97 -4.76
C GLY A 143 9.42 14.62 -5.08
N TRP A 144 8.66 13.54 -5.07
CA TRP A 144 9.09 12.19 -5.46
C TRP A 144 8.59 11.84 -6.86
N GLU A 145 9.38 11.11 -7.63
CA GLU A 145 9.00 10.57 -8.94
C GLU A 145 9.17 9.06 -8.95
N ILE A 146 8.23 8.37 -9.61
CA ILE A 146 8.31 6.95 -9.93
C ILE A 146 8.18 6.79 -11.43
N GLU A 147 9.10 6.06 -12.05
CA GLU A 147 9.04 5.71 -13.47
C GLU A 147 9.21 4.20 -13.63
N ILE A 148 8.32 3.57 -14.38
CA ILE A 148 8.34 2.14 -14.70
C ILE A 148 8.26 1.95 -16.21
N VAL A 149 9.22 1.20 -16.75
CA VAL A 149 9.36 0.93 -18.18
C VAL A 149 9.41 -0.58 -18.39
N ALA A 150 8.65 -1.09 -19.36
CA ALA A 150 8.81 -2.45 -19.87
C ALA A 150 9.69 -2.44 -21.12
N LYS A 151 10.69 -3.31 -21.15
CA LYS A 151 11.56 -3.48 -22.31
C LYS A 151 12.21 -4.86 -22.37
N ASP A 152 12.11 -5.51 -23.51
CA ASP A 152 12.82 -6.76 -23.83
C ASP A 152 12.54 -7.88 -22.79
N GLY A 153 11.29 -7.99 -22.31
CA GLY A 153 10.88 -9.00 -21.32
C GLY A 153 11.24 -8.65 -19.86
N PHE A 154 11.68 -7.43 -19.60
CA PHE A 154 12.00 -6.93 -18.26
C PHE A 154 11.17 -5.70 -17.91
N VAL A 155 10.90 -5.54 -16.62
CA VAL A 155 10.44 -4.29 -16.02
C VAL A 155 11.63 -3.59 -15.37
N TYR A 156 11.75 -2.31 -15.66
CA TYR A 156 12.74 -1.41 -15.09
C TYR A 156 12.00 -0.38 -14.28
N ALA A 157 12.44 -0.13 -13.06
CA ALA A 157 11.88 0.94 -12.25
C ALA A 157 12.97 1.86 -11.72
N ARG A 158 12.60 3.10 -11.45
CA ARG A 158 13.38 4.02 -10.65
C ARG A 158 12.44 4.89 -9.85
N GLU A 159 12.91 5.29 -8.69
CA GLU A 159 12.22 6.26 -7.85
C GLU A 159 13.24 7.24 -7.29
N GLY A 160 12.81 8.45 -6.94
CA GLY A 160 13.67 9.38 -6.25
C GLY A 160 13.17 10.80 -6.24
N ASP A 161 14.02 11.69 -5.74
CA ASP A 161 13.75 13.11 -5.63
C ASP A 161 13.94 13.77 -7.01
N PHE A 162 12.83 14.05 -7.69
CA PHE A 162 12.85 14.69 -9.01
C PHE A 162 13.42 16.10 -8.96
N GLU A 163 13.16 16.83 -7.86
CA GLU A 163 13.64 18.21 -7.69
C GLU A 163 15.17 18.28 -7.59
N LYS A 164 15.77 17.28 -6.95
CA LYS A 164 17.24 17.14 -6.84
C LYS A 164 17.86 16.33 -7.97
N GLY A 165 17.07 15.60 -8.74
CA GLY A 165 17.55 14.63 -9.73
C GLY A 165 18.26 13.44 -9.09
N GLU A 166 17.95 13.14 -7.83
CA GLU A 166 18.56 12.06 -7.06
C GLU A 166 17.67 10.82 -7.12
N TYR A 167 17.99 9.90 -8.04
CA TYR A 167 17.23 8.67 -8.22
C TYR A 167 17.93 7.47 -7.58
N SER A 168 17.16 6.69 -6.84
CA SER A 168 17.43 5.28 -6.61
C SER A 168 17.00 4.49 -7.85
N ILE A 169 17.97 3.90 -8.53
CA ILE A 169 17.70 3.03 -9.68
C ILE A 169 17.24 1.67 -9.14
N LEU A 170 15.97 1.36 -9.33
CA LEU A 170 15.27 0.21 -8.78
C LEU A 170 15.05 -0.82 -9.87
N HIS A 171 16.13 -1.54 -10.13
CA HIS A 171 16.06 -2.90 -10.61
C HIS A 171 15.62 -3.13 -12.05
N LYS A 172 16.24 -4.16 -12.62
CA LYS A 172 15.78 -4.86 -13.80
C LYS A 172 15.17 -6.16 -13.31
N ILE A 173 13.88 -6.38 -13.57
CA ILE A 173 13.12 -7.52 -13.04
C ILE A 173 12.51 -8.31 -14.21
N PRO A 174 12.64 -9.65 -14.25
CA PRO A 174 11.93 -10.48 -15.22
C PRO A 174 10.42 -10.25 -15.15
N ARG A 175 9.81 -9.84 -16.27
CA ARG A 175 8.40 -9.42 -16.30
C ARG A 175 7.44 -10.56 -16.03
N ASP A 176 7.68 -11.73 -16.61
CA ASP A 176 6.73 -12.86 -16.57
C ASP A 176 6.29 -13.22 -15.13
N ARG A 177 7.26 -13.31 -14.21
CA ARG A 177 6.97 -13.62 -12.81
C ARG A 177 6.31 -12.43 -12.11
N LEU A 178 6.82 -11.22 -12.35
CA LEU A 178 6.31 -10.00 -11.74
C LEU A 178 4.84 -9.74 -12.10
N ALA A 179 4.48 -9.95 -13.37
CA ALA A 179 3.12 -9.81 -13.88
C ALA A 179 2.14 -10.74 -13.15
N ILE A 180 2.54 -12.00 -12.93
CA ILE A 180 1.75 -12.97 -12.15
C ILE A 180 1.58 -12.49 -10.71
N ASP A 181 2.67 -12.09 -10.05
CA ASP A 181 2.63 -11.65 -8.65
C ASP A 181 1.77 -10.37 -8.47
N CYS A 182 1.84 -9.43 -9.42
CA CYS A 182 0.97 -8.24 -9.46
C CYS A 182 -0.50 -8.62 -9.57
N HIS A 183 -0.84 -9.49 -10.51
CA HIS A 183 -2.22 -9.94 -10.72
C HIS A 183 -2.77 -10.69 -9.50
N GLU A 184 -1.99 -11.63 -8.95
CA GLU A 184 -2.37 -12.39 -7.76
C GLU A 184 -2.58 -11.50 -6.53
N ALA A 185 -1.71 -10.50 -6.33
CA ALA A 185 -1.86 -9.53 -5.25
C ALA A 185 -3.14 -8.70 -5.40
N LEU A 186 -3.45 -8.24 -6.61
CA LEU A 186 -4.65 -7.46 -6.89
C LEU A 186 -5.93 -8.27 -6.64
N VAL A 187 -6.05 -9.45 -7.25
CA VAL A 187 -7.23 -10.32 -7.13
C VAL A 187 -7.48 -10.73 -5.68
N ARG A 188 -6.43 -11.13 -4.96
CA ARG A 188 -6.54 -11.51 -3.56
C ARG A 188 -7.04 -10.36 -2.69
N THR A 189 -6.51 -9.16 -2.92
CA THR A 189 -6.87 -7.99 -2.12
C THR A 189 -8.28 -7.50 -2.45
N GLN A 190 -8.67 -7.52 -3.72
CA GLN A 190 -10.06 -7.24 -4.14
C GLN A 190 -11.05 -8.15 -3.44
N ALA A 191 -10.82 -9.47 -3.44
CA ALA A 191 -11.70 -10.43 -2.78
C ALA A 191 -11.79 -10.21 -1.25
N LEU A 192 -10.66 -9.84 -0.61
CA LEU A 192 -10.66 -9.51 0.82
C LEU A 192 -11.45 -8.23 1.10
N ILE A 193 -11.27 -7.18 0.29
CA ILE A 193 -11.99 -5.91 0.43
C ILE A 193 -13.49 -6.11 0.22
N GLU A 194 -13.89 -6.89 -0.78
CA GLU A 194 -15.30 -7.22 -1.03
C GLU A 194 -15.91 -7.88 0.20
N TRP A 195 -15.29 -8.95 0.71
CA TRP A 195 -15.77 -9.66 1.90
C TRP A 195 -15.79 -8.76 3.17
N LEU A 196 -14.75 -7.96 3.38
CA LEU A 196 -14.69 -7.03 4.51
C LEU A 196 -15.81 -5.99 4.41
N SER A 197 -16.05 -5.44 3.22
CA SER A 197 -17.08 -4.44 2.95
C SER A 197 -18.47 -5.00 3.22
N GLU A 198 -18.75 -6.24 2.83
CA GLU A 198 -19.99 -6.94 3.19
C GLU A 198 -20.14 -7.09 4.72
N CYS A 199 -19.05 -7.45 5.42
CA CYS A 199 -19.06 -7.71 6.85
C CYS A 199 -19.17 -6.46 7.73
N VAL A 200 -18.69 -5.31 7.26
CA VAL A 200 -18.78 -4.01 7.96
C VAL A 200 -19.89 -3.12 7.42
N GLY A 201 -20.48 -3.46 6.27
CA GLY A 201 -21.65 -2.82 5.67
C GLY A 201 -21.33 -1.67 4.70
N GLU A 202 -20.06 -1.38 4.43
CA GLU A 202 -19.63 -0.34 3.50
C GLU A 202 -18.18 -0.57 3.04
N ASP A 203 -17.84 -0.08 1.85
CA ASP A 203 -16.47 -0.07 1.33
C ASP A 203 -15.69 1.17 1.80
N TYR A 204 -14.57 0.91 2.45
CA TYR A 204 -13.63 1.91 2.98
C TYR A 204 -12.27 1.93 2.26
N TRP A 205 -11.98 0.95 1.39
CA TRP A 205 -10.61 0.69 0.89
C TRP A 205 -10.46 0.97 -0.61
N THR A 206 -11.53 0.85 -1.39
CA THR A 206 -11.41 0.93 -2.85
C THR A 206 -11.09 2.35 -3.33
N ALA A 207 -11.82 3.34 -2.82
CA ALA A 207 -11.70 4.73 -3.25
C ALA A 207 -11.85 5.69 -2.08
N THR A 208 -10.98 6.69 -1.99
CA THR A 208 -11.11 7.80 -1.05
C THR A 208 -12.23 8.72 -1.56
N LYS A 209 -13.46 8.48 -1.09
CA LYS A 209 -14.60 9.38 -1.37
C LYS A 209 -14.50 10.76 -0.70
N TYR A 210 -13.38 11.08 -0.06
CA TYR A 210 -13.26 12.27 0.79
C TYR A 210 -11.92 12.96 0.55
N PRO A 211 -11.93 14.24 0.15
CA PRO A 211 -10.71 15.03 0.15
C PRO A 211 -10.18 15.13 1.59
N VAL A 212 -8.86 15.00 1.72
CA VAL A 212 -8.12 15.41 2.92
C VAL A 212 -8.26 16.93 3.11
#